data_AF-A0A7C5F3Z4-F1
#
_entry.id   AF-A0A7C5F3Z4-F1
#
_cell.length_a   1.000
_cell.length_b   1.000
_cell.length_c   1.000
_cell.angle_alpha   90.00
_cell.angle_beta   90.00
_cell.angle_gamma   90.00
#
_symmetry.space_group_name_H-M   'P 1'
#
loop_
_entity.id
_entity.type
_entity.pdbx_description
1 polymer ?
#
loop_
_entity_poly.entity_id
_entity_poly.type
_entity_poly.pdbx_seq_one_letter_code
_entity_poly.pdbx_strand_id
1 'polypeptide(L)'
;MVDMARSVCVDREGYVYVTGESQGKGTSLDYTTIKYNSEGMSLWTKRYDGPAKDVDSPVDIVVDKRRDVIVTGTSQGESFDFATVRYHYTGDLAWVARYDGPGKGLDKAAAMAMDENGNVYVTGQSLGDGTAFDFATVKYSPSGDTLWVRRFDGQKNGGADGANVIAVDKSGNVYVTGTSWGGPSYYDYLTVKYSPTGEELWARRFSGQIK
;
A
#
# COMPACT_ATOMS: atom_id res chain seq x y z
N MET A 1 22.25 -10.21 9.76
CA MET A 1 21.20 -10.43 8.76
C MET A 1 19.89 -10.34 9.49
N VAL A 2 19.03 -9.42 9.06
CA VAL A 2 17.68 -9.22 9.61
C VAL A 2 16.71 -9.60 8.51
N ASP A 3 15.89 -10.60 8.78
CA ASP A 3 14.82 -11.05 7.89
C ASP A 3 13.50 -10.96 8.68
N MET A 4 12.52 -10.23 8.14
CA MET A 4 11.24 -9.98 8.80
C MET A 4 10.09 -10.19 7.82
N ALA A 5 9.31 -11.25 7.98
CA ALA A 5 8.06 -11.43 7.26
C ALA A 5 7.03 -10.36 7.69
N ARG A 6 6.23 -9.88 6.73
CA ARG A 6 5.25 -8.80 6.94
C ARG A 6 3.83 -9.20 6.60
N SER A 7 3.62 -9.89 5.48
CA SER A 7 2.29 -10.33 5.07
C SER A 7 2.34 -11.66 4.35
N VAL A 8 1.22 -12.38 4.38
CA VAL A 8 1.04 -13.69 3.73
C VAL A 8 -0.35 -13.77 3.11
N CYS A 9 -0.44 -14.38 1.93
CA CYS A 9 -1.70 -14.76 1.31
C CYS A 9 -1.62 -16.16 0.69
N VAL A 10 -2.78 -16.75 0.41
CA VAL A 10 -2.91 -18.11 -0.15
C VAL A 10 -3.88 -18.05 -1.32
N ASP A 11 -3.53 -18.69 -2.44
CA ASP A 11 -4.45 -18.81 -3.58
C ASP A 11 -5.39 -20.03 -3.44
N ARG A 12 -6.35 -20.13 -4.38
CA ARG A 12 -7.34 -21.22 -4.39
C ARG A 12 -6.76 -22.61 -4.65
N GLU A 13 -5.52 -22.70 -5.16
CA GLU A 13 -4.83 -23.95 -5.43
C GLU A 13 -3.95 -24.36 -4.23
N GLY A 14 -3.90 -23.55 -3.18
CA GLY A 14 -3.12 -23.80 -1.97
C GLY A 14 -1.67 -23.33 -2.05
N TYR A 15 -1.27 -22.56 -3.07
CA TYR A 15 0.04 -21.90 -3.06
C TYR A 15 0.06 -20.76 -2.05
N VAL A 16 1.14 -20.68 -1.28
CA VAL A 16 1.34 -19.67 -0.24
C VAL A 16 2.34 -18.64 -0.72
N TYR A 17 2.05 -17.37 -0.48
CA TYR A 17 2.88 -16.25 -0.87
C TYR A 17 3.20 -15.41 0.36
N VAL A 18 4.48 -15.19 0.63
CA VAL A 18 4.95 -14.42 1.78
C VAL A 18 5.79 -13.26 1.27
N THR A 19 5.57 -12.06 1.82
CA THR A 19 6.46 -10.92 1.61
C THR A 19 7.03 -10.41 2.93
N GLY A 20 8.24 -9.86 2.86
CA GLY A 20 8.96 -9.35 4.01
C GLY A 20 10.24 -8.61 3.60
N GLU A 21 10.94 -8.09 4.59
CA GLU A 21 12.23 -7.43 4.40
C GLU A 21 13.36 -8.44 4.60
N SER A 22 14.39 -8.38 3.75
CA SER A 22 15.59 -9.20 3.91
C SER A 22 16.81 -8.47 3.38
N GLN A 23 17.93 -8.56 4.11
CA GLN A 23 19.22 -8.04 3.63
C GLN A 23 19.83 -8.97 2.58
N GLY A 24 20.02 -8.46 1.36
CA GLY A 24 20.76 -9.17 0.32
C GLY A 24 22.26 -9.06 0.52
N LYS A 25 23.04 -9.80 -0.27
CA LYS A 25 24.50 -9.73 -0.19
C LYS A 25 24.98 -8.37 -0.71
N GLY A 26 25.30 -7.47 0.22
CA GLY A 26 25.77 -6.12 -0.11
C GLY A 26 24.65 -5.14 -0.49
N THR A 27 23.39 -5.48 -0.21
CA THR A 27 22.26 -4.56 -0.32
C THR A 27 21.75 -4.16 1.06
N SER A 28 20.87 -3.17 1.09
CA SER A 28 20.13 -2.78 2.29
C SER A 28 19.01 -3.80 2.58
N LEU A 29 17.96 -3.42 3.33
CA LEU A 29 16.76 -4.24 3.42
C LEU A 29 15.96 -4.08 2.12
N ASP A 30 15.69 -5.18 1.44
CA ASP A 30 14.91 -5.16 0.19
C ASP A 30 13.58 -5.88 0.38
N TYR A 31 12.62 -5.61 -0.51
CA TYR A 31 11.42 -6.45 -0.61
C TYR A 31 11.87 -7.85 -0.96
N THR A 32 11.38 -8.85 -0.22
CA THR A 32 11.58 -10.26 -0.53
C THR A 32 10.24 -10.96 -0.54
N THR A 33 9.90 -11.54 -1.69
CA THR A 33 8.64 -12.27 -1.89
C THR A 33 8.94 -13.71 -2.24
N ILE A 34 8.31 -14.64 -1.54
CA ILE A 34 8.54 -16.07 -1.68
C ILE A 34 7.20 -16.74 -2.00
N LYS A 35 7.21 -17.65 -2.97
CA LYS A 35 6.09 -18.55 -3.25
C LYS A 35 6.44 -19.96 -2.78
N TYR A 36 5.54 -20.57 -2.03
CA TYR A 36 5.58 -21.97 -1.63
C TYR A 36 4.43 -22.74 -2.28
N ASN A 37 4.63 -24.04 -2.49
CA ASN A 37 3.53 -24.95 -2.79
C ASN A 37 2.81 -25.42 -1.51
N SER A 38 1.75 -26.22 -1.69
CA SER A 38 0.92 -26.79 -0.61
C SER A 38 1.69 -27.66 0.38
N GLU A 39 2.86 -28.21 -0.01
CA GLU A 39 3.73 -28.99 0.86
C GLU A 39 4.79 -28.14 1.57
N GLY A 40 4.80 -26.81 1.36
CA GLY A 40 5.79 -25.90 1.95
C GLY A 40 7.12 -25.82 1.21
N MET A 41 7.24 -26.39 0.00
CA MET A 41 8.44 -26.26 -0.82
C MET A 41 8.47 -24.88 -1.48
N SER A 42 9.60 -24.16 -1.35
CA SER A 42 9.81 -22.89 -2.06
C SER A 42 9.94 -23.13 -3.56
N LEU A 43 9.10 -22.45 -4.35
CA LEU A 43 9.08 -22.52 -5.80
C LEU A 43 9.90 -21.38 -6.42
N TRP A 44 9.79 -20.18 -5.85
CA TRP A 44 10.63 -19.04 -6.24
C TRP A 44 10.74 -18.04 -5.10
N THR A 45 11.85 -17.29 -5.14
CA THR A 45 12.10 -16.11 -4.31
C THR A 45 12.43 -14.94 -5.24
N LYS A 46 11.81 -13.78 -5.00
CA LYS A 46 12.04 -12.56 -5.77
C LYS A 46 12.36 -11.40 -4.85
N ARG A 47 13.23 -10.52 -5.33
CA ARG A 47 13.62 -9.28 -4.66
C ARG A 47 13.23 -8.08 -5.50
N TYR A 48 12.83 -7.01 -4.82
CA TYR A 48 12.75 -5.68 -5.41
C TYR A 48 13.61 -4.74 -4.55
N ASP A 49 14.65 -4.22 -5.20
CA ASP A 49 15.67 -3.31 -4.67
C ASP A 49 15.50 -2.02 -5.46
N GLY A 50 14.90 -1.03 -4.83
CA GLY A 50 14.37 0.19 -5.42
C GLY A 50 15.43 1.01 -6.18
N PRO A 51 15.03 2.12 -6.80
CA PRO A 51 15.94 2.93 -7.62
C PRO A 51 17.16 3.46 -6.84
N ALA A 52 17.02 3.73 -5.54
CA ALA A 52 18.14 4.16 -4.70
C ALA A 52 19.07 3.01 -4.26
N LYS A 53 18.64 1.75 -4.43
CA LYS A 53 19.30 0.55 -3.91
C LYS A 53 19.56 0.60 -2.40
N ASP A 54 18.56 1.13 -1.70
CA ASP A 54 18.56 1.38 -0.26
C ASP A 54 17.21 0.90 0.29
N VAL A 55 16.90 1.19 1.56
CA VAL A 55 15.85 0.47 2.30
C VAL A 55 14.50 0.44 1.58
N ASP A 56 13.99 -0.76 1.41
CA ASP A 56 12.67 -1.07 0.87
C ASP A 56 11.91 -2.01 1.82
N SER A 57 10.79 -1.53 2.32
CA SER A 57 9.91 -2.19 3.28
C SER A 57 8.55 -2.56 2.69
N PRO A 58 8.25 -3.83 2.37
CA PRO A 58 6.89 -4.24 2.00
C PRO A 58 5.99 -4.27 3.24
N VAL A 59 4.71 -4.02 3.04
CA VAL A 59 3.70 -4.02 4.10
C VAL A 59 2.56 -5.00 3.83
N ASP A 60 2.24 -5.26 2.55
CA ASP A 60 1.09 -6.08 2.19
C ASP A 60 1.27 -6.84 0.87
N ILE A 61 0.54 -7.95 0.72
CA ILE A 61 0.58 -8.84 -0.43
C ILE A 61 -0.81 -9.39 -0.77
N VAL A 62 -1.17 -9.38 -2.05
CA VAL A 62 -2.38 -10.01 -2.58
C VAL A 62 -2.06 -10.87 -3.80
N VAL A 63 -2.94 -11.85 -4.08
CA VAL A 63 -2.85 -12.72 -5.25
C VAL A 63 -4.12 -12.61 -6.07
N ASP A 64 -3.99 -12.44 -7.39
CA ASP A 64 -5.12 -12.27 -8.28
C ASP A 64 -5.66 -13.60 -8.84
N LYS A 65 -6.74 -13.53 -9.61
CA LYS A 65 -7.37 -14.71 -10.24
C LYS A 65 -6.49 -15.43 -11.29
N ARG A 66 -5.43 -14.77 -11.78
CA ARG A 66 -4.40 -15.35 -12.65
C ARG A 66 -3.23 -15.93 -11.85
N ARG A 67 -3.26 -15.77 -10.53
CA ARG A 67 -2.19 -16.10 -9.56
C ARG A 67 -0.96 -15.21 -9.71
N ASP A 68 -1.12 -14.06 -10.32
CA ASP A 68 -0.13 -12.99 -10.25
C ASP A 68 -0.15 -12.41 -8.83
N VAL A 69 1.01 -12.00 -8.37
CA VAL A 69 1.25 -11.55 -7.00
C VAL A 69 1.49 -10.06 -7.04
N ILE A 70 0.82 -9.32 -6.18
CA ILE A 70 1.02 -7.87 -6.03
C ILE A 70 1.49 -7.63 -4.60
N VAL A 71 2.56 -6.86 -4.45
CA VAL A 71 3.15 -6.48 -3.17
C VAL A 71 3.20 -4.95 -3.13
N THR A 72 2.84 -4.35 -2.00
CA THR A 72 3.02 -2.91 -1.80
C THR A 72 3.83 -2.63 -0.54
N GLY A 73 4.41 -1.44 -0.48
CA GLY A 73 5.14 -0.94 0.67
C GLY A 73 5.77 0.41 0.41
N THR A 74 6.81 0.70 1.19
CA THR A 74 7.61 1.92 1.11
C THR A 74 8.98 1.58 0.53
N SER A 75 9.52 2.38 -0.38
CA SER A 75 10.80 2.11 -1.05
C SER A 75 11.61 3.38 -1.25
N GLN A 76 12.91 3.32 -1.01
CA GLN A 76 13.79 4.49 -1.12
C GLN A 76 14.05 4.86 -2.60
N GLY A 77 13.81 6.13 -2.92
CA GLY A 77 14.22 6.85 -4.12
C GLY A 77 14.99 8.11 -3.74
N GLU A 78 14.64 9.27 -4.30
CA GLU A 78 15.10 10.57 -3.76
C GLU A 78 14.53 10.80 -2.35
N SER A 79 13.34 10.25 -2.09
CA SER A 79 12.69 10.13 -0.79
C SER A 79 12.10 8.72 -0.65
N PHE A 80 11.53 8.38 0.50
CA PHE A 80 10.76 7.14 0.64
C PHE A 80 9.39 7.33 -0.02
N ASP A 81 9.09 6.53 -1.03
CA ASP A 81 7.84 6.63 -1.78
C ASP A 81 7.03 5.33 -1.63
N PHE A 82 5.74 5.37 -1.98
CA PHE A 82 5.00 4.11 -2.17
C PHE A 82 5.64 3.36 -3.34
N ALA A 83 5.84 2.05 -3.19
CA ALA A 83 6.18 1.17 -4.30
C ALA A 83 5.26 -0.05 -4.30
N THR A 84 4.67 -0.32 -5.46
CA THR A 84 3.83 -1.48 -5.70
C THR A 84 4.41 -2.28 -6.85
N VAL A 85 4.63 -3.56 -6.60
CA VAL A 85 5.31 -4.48 -7.51
C VAL A 85 4.37 -5.62 -7.84
N ARG A 86 4.22 -5.91 -9.13
CA ARG A 86 3.49 -7.10 -9.59
C ARG A 86 4.45 -8.11 -10.19
N TYR A 87 4.30 -9.36 -9.80
CA TYR A 87 4.96 -10.51 -10.41
C TYR A 87 3.92 -11.39 -11.10
N HIS A 88 4.27 -11.93 -12.26
CA HIS A 88 3.53 -13.02 -12.86
C HIS A 88 3.55 -14.27 -11.97
N TYR A 89 2.64 -15.21 -12.18
CA TYR A 89 2.61 -16.46 -11.39
C TYR A 89 3.94 -17.25 -11.39
N THR A 90 4.77 -17.07 -12.44
CA THR A 90 6.12 -17.63 -12.62
C THR A 90 7.19 -16.92 -11.78
N GLY A 91 6.86 -15.76 -11.20
CA GLY A 91 7.77 -14.89 -10.48
C GLY A 91 8.50 -13.87 -11.36
N ASP A 92 8.17 -13.76 -12.65
CA ASP A 92 8.72 -12.71 -13.51
C ASP A 92 8.10 -11.36 -13.17
N LEU A 93 8.90 -10.30 -13.15
CA LEU A 93 8.41 -8.95 -12.87
C LEU A 93 7.48 -8.50 -14.02
N ALA A 94 6.24 -8.18 -13.68
CA ALA A 94 5.25 -7.66 -14.62
C ALA A 94 5.33 -6.14 -14.72
N TRP A 95 5.24 -5.45 -13.57
CA TRP A 95 5.37 -4.00 -13.49
C TRP A 95 5.75 -3.53 -12.09
N VAL A 96 6.22 -2.28 -12.03
CA VAL A 96 6.46 -1.52 -10.80
C VAL A 96 5.75 -0.18 -10.96
N ALA A 97 4.94 0.20 -9.98
CA ALA A 97 4.31 1.51 -9.89
C ALA A 97 4.78 2.20 -8.61
N ARG A 98 5.13 3.48 -8.71
CA ARG A 98 5.52 4.32 -7.57
C ARG A 98 4.57 5.50 -7.42
N TYR A 99 4.39 5.98 -6.20
CA TYR A 99 3.69 7.23 -5.92
C TYR A 99 4.57 8.11 -5.03
N ASP A 100 4.98 9.23 -5.60
CA ASP A 100 5.75 10.32 -4.99
C ASP A 100 4.84 11.56 -4.95
N GLY A 101 4.37 11.88 -3.75
CA GLY A 101 3.37 12.88 -3.47
C GLY A 101 3.83 14.31 -3.78
N PRO A 102 2.91 15.29 -3.76
CA PRO A 102 3.21 16.70 -3.98
C PRO A 102 4.31 17.27 -3.07
N GLY A 103 4.48 16.76 -1.85
CA GLY A 103 5.51 17.24 -0.92
C GLY A 103 6.94 16.81 -1.28
N LYS A 104 7.14 15.92 -2.26
CA LYS A 104 8.47 15.40 -2.67
C LYS A 104 9.30 14.89 -1.51
N GLY A 105 8.63 14.25 -0.56
CA GLY A 105 9.20 13.75 0.67
C GLY A 105 8.50 12.46 1.08
N LEU A 106 8.65 12.09 2.34
CA LEU A 106 8.22 10.78 2.84
C LEU A 106 6.75 10.46 2.49
N ASP A 107 6.55 9.36 1.76
CA ASP A 107 5.27 8.72 1.50
C ASP A 107 5.36 7.25 1.93
N LYS A 108 4.57 6.86 2.93
CA LYS A 108 4.54 5.49 3.46
C LYS A 108 3.25 4.78 3.13
N ALA A 109 3.34 3.70 2.35
CA ALA A 109 2.21 2.80 2.14
C ALA A 109 1.92 2.01 3.43
N ALA A 110 0.64 1.76 3.70
CA ALA A 110 0.19 1.06 4.91
C ALA A 110 -0.63 -0.20 4.60
N ALA A 111 -1.49 -0.15 3.57
CA ALA A 111 -2.37 -1.28 3.24
C ALA A 111 -2.77 -1.27 1.76
N MET A 112 -3.21 -2.45 1.28
CA MET A 112 -3.70 -2.63 -0.09
C MET A 112 -5.03 -3.38 -0.12
N ALA A 113 -5.83 -3.11 -1.16
CA ALA A 113 -6.98 -3.92 -1.52
C ALA A 113 -7.02 -4.12 -3.04
N MET A 114 -7.72 -5.16 -3.50
CA MET A 114 -7.90 -5.44 -4.91
C MET A 114 -9.37 -5.72 -5.21
N ASP A 115 -9.87 -5.21 -6.34
CA ASP A 115 -11.22 -5.51 -6.80
C ASP A 115 -11.27 -6.71 -7.76
N GLU A 116 -12.48 -7.15 -8.12
CA GLU A 116 -12.73 -8.29 -9.02
C GLU A 116 -12.19 -8.09 -10.45
N ASN A 117 -11.97 -6.83 -10.84
CA ASN A 117 -11.38 -6.46 -12.12
C ASN A 117 -9.85 -6.50 -12.08
N GLY A 118 -9.24 -6.72 -10.90
CA GLY A 118 -7.80 -6.73 -10.69
C GLY A 118 -7.20 -5.33 -10.57
N ASN A 119 -8.02 -4.29 -10.34
CA ASN A 119 -7.46 -2.99 -9.96
C ASN A 119 -6.96 -3.06 -8.54
N VAL A 120 -5.83 -2.41 -8.30
CA VAL A 120 -5.15 -2.40 -7.00
C VAL A 120 -5.32 -1.02 -6.39
N TYR A 121 -5.64 -0.98 -5.10
CA TYR A 121 -5.83 0.23 -4.33
C TYR A 121 -4.86 0.23 -3.17
N VAL A 122 -3.99 1.23 -3.10
CA VAL A 122 -2.98 1.34 -2.04
C VAL A 122 -3.28 2.59 -1.23
N THR A 123 -3.24 2.47 0.09
CA THR A 123 -3.41 3.61 0.99
C THR A 123 -2.26 3.76 1.97
N GLY A 124 -2.08 4.97 2.49
CA GLY A 124 -1.06 5.29 3.47
C GLY A 124 -1.03 6.77 3.80
N GLN A 125 0.14 7.24 4.23
CA GLN A 125 0.38 8.64 4.56
C GLN A 125 1.37 9.25 3.56
N SER A 126 1.16 10.51 3.17
CA SER A 126 1.99 11.18 2.17
C SER A 126 2.25 12.62 2.56
N LEU A 127 3.50 13.07 2.46
CA LEU A 127 3.85 14.46 2.77
C LEU A 127 3.17 15.40 1.75
N GLY A 128 2.52 16.45 2.24
CA GLY A 128 1.90 17.46 1.39
C GLY A 128 2.80 18.64 1.07
N ASP A 129 2.45 19.37 0.01
CA ASP A 129 3.13 20.62 -0.34
C ASP A 129 2.63 21.74 0.57
N GLY A 130 3.46 22.10 1.55
CA GLY A 130 3.12 23.09 2.57
C GLY A 130 2.12 22.59 3.63
N THR A 131 1.83 21.29 3.69
CA THR A 131 1.01 20.65 4.74
C THR A 131 1.79 19.53 5.44
N ALA A 132 1.18 18.90 6.45
CA ALA A 132 1.75 17.74 7.13
C ALA A 132 1.58 16.47 6.28
N PHE A 133 1.61 15.30 6.91
CA PHE A 133 1.17 14.08 6.25
C PHE A 133 -0.34 14.14 6.03
N ASP A 134 -0.79 13.75 4.84
CA ASP A 134 -2.19 13.56 4.51
C ASP A 134 -2.45 12.08 4.22
N PHE A 135 -3.72 11.66 4.23
CA PHE A 135 -4.08 10.38 3.63
C PHE A 135 -3.72 10.44 2.15
N ALA A 136 -3.10 9.38 1.63
CA ALA A 136 -2.93 9.17 0.20
C ALA A 136 -3.52 7.82 -0.18
N THR A 137 -4.35 7.80 -1.23
CA THR A 137 -4.90 6.58 -1.81
C THR A 137 -4.72 6.61 -3.31
N VAL A 138 -4.11 5.56 -3.86
CA VAL A 138 -3.83 5.43 -5.28
C VAL A 138 -4.52 4.18 -5.81
N LYS A 139 -5.18 4.32 -6.97
CA LYS A 139 -5.73 3.19 -7.72
C LYS A 139 -4.89 2.94 -8.96
N TYR A 140 -4.45 1.70 -9.13
CA TYR A 140 -3.75 1.21 -10.32
C TYR A 140 -4.64 0.27 -11.12
N SER A 141 -4.53 0.32 -12.44
CA SER A 141 -5.10 -0.66 -13.36
C SER A 141 -4.35 -2.01 -13.22
N PRO A 142 -4.88 -3.13 -13.76
CA PRO A 142 -4.16 -4.39 -13.77
C PRO A 142 -2.79 -4.33 -14.50
N SER A 143 -2.63 -3.38 -15.43
CA SER A 143 -1.37 -3.10 -16.15
C SER A 143 -0.41 -2.19 -15.39
N GLY A 144 -0.79 -1.67 -14.22
CA GLY A 144 0.04 -0.80 -13.39
C GLY A 144 -0.13 0.70 -13.66
N ASP A 145 -1.06 1.08 -14.53
CA ASP A 145 -1.33 2.49 -14.82
C ASP A 145 -2.10 3.14 -13.67
N THR A 146 -1.70 4.34 -13.26
CA THR A 146 -2.46 5.11 -12.26
C THR A 146 -3.79 5.57 -12.84
N LEU A 147 -4.90 5.03 -12.30
CA LEU A 147 -6.25 5.41 -12.68
C LEU A 147 -6.72 6.67 -11.95
N TRP A 148 -6.39 6.78 -10.66
CA TRP A 148 -6.57 8.01 -9.90
C TRP A 148 -5.73 8.02 -8.63
N VAL A 149 -5.50 9.24 -8.12
CA VAL A 149 -4.93 9.52 -6.80
C VAL A 149 -5.92 10.38 -6.03
N ARG A 150 -6.15 10.06 -4.76
CA ARG A 150 -6.91 10.89 -3.83
C ARG A 150 -6.13 11.12 -2.56
N ARG A 151 -6.13 12.38 -2.13
CA ARG A 151 -5.58 12.80 -0.86
C ARG A 151 -6.69 13.37 0.01
N PHE A 152 -6.58 13.15 1.32
CA PHE A 152 -7.47 13.76 2.30
C PHE A 152 -6.64 14.43 3.39
N ASP A 153 -6.67 15.75 3.40
CA ASP A 153 -6.13 16.64 4.44
C ASP A 153 -7.34 17.07 5.29
N GLY A 154 -7.42 16.56 6.51
CA GLY A 154 -8.60 16.71 7.36
C GLY A 154 -8.90 18.17 7.67
N GLN A 155 -8.13 18.77 8.57
CA GLN A 155 -8.21 20.20 8.85
C GLN A 155 -6.93 20.85 8.38
N LYS A 156 -7.01 21.67 7.33
CA LYS A 156 -5.87 22.40 6.77
C LYS A 156 -5.04 23.05 7.87
N ASN A 157 -3.77 22.68 7.97
CA ASN A 157 -2.78 23.09 8.99
C ASN A 157 -2.91 22.45 10.38
N GLY A 158 -3.67 21.36 10.51
CA GLY A 158 -4.03 20.78 11.79
C GLY A 158 -3.02 19.81 12.39
N GLY A 159 -2.42 18.94 11.58
CA GLY A 159 -1.52 17.88 12.06
C GLY A 159 -1.43 16.76 11.05
N ALA A 160 -0.72 15.68 11.37
CA ALA A 160 -0.55 14.55 10.48
C ALA A 160 -1.83 13.70 10.37
N ASP A 161 -2.25 13.38 9.16
CA ASP A 161 -3.28 12.40 8.85
C ASP A 161 -2.61 11.17 8.20
N GLY A 162 -2.92 9.98 8.71
CA GLY A 162 -2.39 8.72 8.18
C GLY A 162 -3.47 7.66 8.02
N ALA A 163 -3.65 7.20 6.77
CA ALA A 163 -4.49 6.05 6.48
C ALA A 163 -3.75 4.75 6.85
N ASN A 164 -4.46 3.82 7.49
CA ASN A 164 -3.89 2.55 7.96
C ASN A 164 -4.56 1.34 7.30
N VAL A 165 -5.81 1.47 6.87
CA VAL A 165 -6.62 0.34 6.39
C VAL A 165 -7.47 0.79 5.21
N ILE A 166 -7.64 -0.12 4.24
CA ILE A 166 -8.48 0.07 3.06
C ILE A 166 -9.36 -1.17 2.82
N ALA A 167 -10.58 -0.95 2.37
CA ALA A 167 -11.49 -1.99 1.90
C ALA A 167 -12.19 -1.54 0.62
N VAL A 168 -12.53 -2.49 -0.25
CA VAL A 168 -13.28 -2.22 -1.50
C VAL A 168 -14.52 -3.11 -1.54
N ASP A 169 -15.68 -2.52 -1.79
CA ASP A 169 -16.93 -3.27 -1.94
C ASP A 169 -17.13 -3.82 -3.36
N LYS A 170 -18.13 -4.68 -3.54
CA LYS A 170 -18.45 -5.29 -4.85
C LYS A 170 -18.87 -4.29 -5.92
N SER A 171 -19.27 -3.08 -5.54
CA SER A 171 -19.58 -2.00 -6.49
C SER A 171 -18.33 -1.20 -6.86
N GLY A 172 -17.17 -1.50 -6.27
CA GLY A 172 -15.92 -0.80 -6.47
C GLY A 172 -15.79 0.47 -5.63
N ASN A 173 -16.67 0.70 -4.64
CA ASN A 173 -16.45 1.81 -3.72
C ASN A 173 -15.32 1.46 -2.75
N VAL A 174 -14.52 2.46 -2.44
CA VAL A 174 -13.33 2.33 -1.60
C VAL A 174 -13.62 2.98 -0.25
N TYR A 175 -13.27 2.30 0.83
CA TYR A 175 -13.39 2.80 2.19
C TYR A 175 -11.99 2.82 2.80
N VAL A 176 -11.52 4.00 3.15
CA VAL A 176 -10.18 4.22 3.71
C VAL A 176 -10.36 4.72 5.13
N THR A 177 -9.67 4.12 6.08
CA THR A 177 -9.72 4.56 7.47
C THR A 177 -8.34 4.69 8.09
N GLY A 178 -8.24 5.58 9.08
CA GLY A 178 -7.00 5.84 9.77
C GLY A 178 -7.16 6.88 10.87
N THR A 179 -6.03 7.46 11.26
CA THR A 179 -5.97 8.49 12.29
C THR A 179 -5.83 9.85 11.63
N SER A 180 -6.69 10.79 12.01
CA SER A 180 -6.65 12.16 11.48
C SER A 180 -6.66 13.18 12.60
N TRP A 181 -5.88 14.24 12.44
CA TRP A 181 -5.89 15.35 13.37
C TRP A 181 -7.23 16.10 13.31
N GLY A 182 -7.86 16.29 14.47
CA GLY A 182 -9.27 16.70 14.57
C GLY A 182 -9.57 17.93 15.41
N GLY A 183 -8.54 18.68 15.81
CA GLY A 183 -8.67 19.78 16.77
C GLY A 183 -8.42 19.31 18.21
N PRO A 184 -9.22 19.73 19.21
CA PRO A 184 -8.87 19.61 20.64
C PRO A 184 -8.74 18.16 21.17
N SER A 185 -9.18 17.14 20.41
CA SER A 185 -9.00 15.72 20.72
C SER A 185 -7.68 15.12 20.19
N TYR A 186 -6.79 15.94 19.63
CA TYR A 186 -5.57 15.53 18.92
C TYR A 186 -5.84 14.64 17.72
N TYR A 187 -6.08 13.34 17.90
CA TYR A 187 -6.28 12.37 16.83
C TYR A 187 -7.60 11.63 17.00
N ASP A 188 -8.42 11.66 15.95
CA ASP A 188 -9.68 10.91 15.86
C ASP A 188 -9.59 9.85 14.76
N TYR A 189 -10.56 8.94 14.74
CA TYR A 189 -10.75 8.10 13.57
C TYR A 189 -11.37 8.92 12.45
N LEU A 190 -10.84 8.74 11.25
CA LEU A 190 -11.43 9.25 10.03
C LEU A 190 -11.65 8.08 9.07
N THR A 191 -12.85 7.99 8.54
CA THR A 191 -13.18 7.10 7.43
C THR A 191 -13.67 7.92 6.24
N VAL A 192 -13.08 7.69 5.07
CA VAL A 192 -13.45 8.33 3.80
C VAL A 192 -13.94 7.25 2.85
N LYS A 193 -15.07 7.51 2.19
CA LYS A 193 -15.59 6.66 1.10
C LYS A 193 -15.37 7.35 -0.23
N TYR A 194 -14.76 6.64 -1.17
CA TYR A 194 -14.65 7.04 -2.57
C TYR A 194 -15.52 6.17 -3.47
N SER A 195 -16.05 6.78 -4.54
CA SER A 195 -16.68 6.08 -5.64
C SER A 195 -15.63 5.29 -6.47
N PRO A 196 -16.05 4.41 -7.40
CA PRO A 196 -15.11 3.68 -8.26
C PRO A 196 -14.22 4.58 -9.13
N THR A 197 -14.69 5.79 -9.44
CA THR A 197 -13.99 6.84 -10.20
C THR A 197 -13.17 7.79 -9.30
N GLY A 198 -13.16 7.53 -7.98
CA GLY A 198 -12.41 8.31 -7.00
C GLY A 198 -13.15 9.54 -6.48
N GLU A 199 -14.42 9.76 -6.78
CA GLU A 199 -15.18 10.86 -6.18
C GLU A 199 -15.35 10.62 -4.67
N GLU A 200 -15.07 11.60 -3.82
CA GLU A 200 -15.39 11.48 -2.40
C GLU A 200 -16.92 11.51 -2.21
N LEU A 201 -17.47 10.41 -1.71
CA LEU A 201 -18.90 10.28 -1.44
C LEU A 201 -19.26 10.77 -0.04
N TRP A 202 -18.37 10.51 0.93
CA TRP A 202 -18.47 11.07 2.28
C TRP A 202 -17.17 10.85 3.06
N ALA A 203 -16.96 11.71 4.06
CA ALA A 203 -16.03 11.50 5.16
C ALA A 203 -16.77 11.50 6.52
N ARG A 204 -16.33 10.67 7.45
CA ARG A 204 -16.88 10.57 8.81
C ARG A 204 -15.75 10.52 9.84
N ARG A 205 -15.87 11.37 10.85
CA ARG A 205 -14.95 11.46 11.98
C ARG A 205 -15.59 10.86 13.23
N PHE A 206 -14.82 10.12 14.02
CA PHE A 206 -15.22 9.60 15.32
C PHE A 206 -14.18 9.96 16.38
N SER A 207 -14.54 10.85 17.30
CA SER A 207 -13.65 11.45 18.31
C SER A 207 -13.80 10.89 19.73
N GLY A 208 -14.60 9.83 19.92
CA GLY A 208 -14.82 9.19 21.21
C GLY A 208 -15.53 10.05 22.28
N GLN A 209 -15.82 11.33 22.02
CA GLN A 209 -16.61 12.16 22.94
C GLN A 209 -18.08 11.69 22.93
N ILE A 210 -18.55 11.21 24.08
CA ILE A 210 -19.97 10.98 24.34
C ILE A 210 -20.62 12.37 24.46
N LYS A 211 -21.65 12.63 23.66
CA LYS A 211 -22.49 13.84 23.79
C LYS A 211 -23.31 13.81 25.08
#